data_AF-A0A3D5I6W4-F1
#
_entry.id   AF-A0A3D5I6W4-F1
#
_cell.length_a   1.000
_cell.length_b   1.000
_cell.length_c   1.000
_cell.angle_alpha   90.00
_cell.angle_beta   90.00
_cell.angle_gamma   90.00
#
_symmetry.space_group_name_H-M   'P 1'
#
loop_
_entity.id
_entity.type
_entity.pdbx_description
1 polymer ?
#
loop_
_entity_poly.entity_id
_entity_poly.type
_entity_poly.pdbx_seq_one_letter_code
_entity_poly.pdbx_strand_id
1 'polypeptide(L)' 'MKKEQQTLHLHLVSDATGETTHQLARAALARFSNVRVIEHVWTLVRTEDHLASVHKAIE' A
#
# COMPACT_ATOMS: atom_id res chain seq x y z
N MET A 1 -18.28 -13.10 -19.74
CA MET A 1 -18.51 -11.98 -18.79
C MET A 1 -17.15 -11.55 -18.25
N LYS A 2 -16.67 -10.34 -18.56
CA LYS A 2 -15.45 -9.80 -17.92
C LYS A 2 -15.81 -9.51 -16.46
N LYS A 3 -15.19 -10.20 -15.50
CA LYS A 3 -15.31 -9.81 -14.08
C LYS A 3 -14.78 -8.39 -13.96
N GLU A 4 -15.55 -7.50 -13.34
CA GLU A 4 -15.06 -6.16 -13.02
C GLU A 4 -13.81 -6.27 -12.16
N GLN A 5 -12.76 -5.56 -12.57
CA GLN A 5 -11.46 -5.61 -11.90
C GLN A 5 -11.52 -4.67 -10.69
N GLN A 6 -11.53 -5.24 -9.48
CA GLN A 6 -11.59 -4.46 -8.25
C GLN A 6 -10.33 -3.62 -8.10
N THR A 7 -10.47 -2.32 -7.83
CA THR A 7 -9.32 -1.45 -7.54
C THR A 7 -9.04 -1.49 -6.03
N LEU A 8 -7.79 -1.80 -5.66
CA LEU A 8 -7.30 -1.84 -4.28
C LEU A 8 -6.27 -0.73 -4.08
N HIS A 9 -6.49 0.09 -3.07
CA HIS A 9 -5.51 1.09 -2.62
C HIS A 9 -4.69 0.45 -1.51
N LEU A 10 -3.39 0.22 -1.76
CA LEU A 10 -2.50 -0.44 -0.83
C LEU A 10 -1.51 0.58 -0.26
N HIS A 11 -1.67 0.91 1.02
CA HIS A 11 -0.79 1.83 1.74
C HIS A 11 0.33 1.05 2.41
N LEU A 12 1.57 1.28 1.98
CA LEU A 12 2.77 0.64 2.51
C LEU A 12 3.50 1.64 3.41
N VAL A 13 3.53 1.35 4.70
CA VAL A 13 4.02 2.30 5.71
C VAL A 13 5.24 1.71 6.43
N SER A 14 6.33 2.47 6.49
CA SER A 14 7.57 2.08 7.16
C SER A 14 8.27 3.29 7.78
N ASP A 15 8.88 3.09 8.94
CA ASP A 15 9.77 4.05 9.61
C ASP A 15 11.18 4.10 8.98
N ALA A 16 11.50 3.17 8.08
CA ALA A 16 12.75 3.05 7.35
C ALA A 16 12.55 3.30 5.85
N THR A 17 13.13 2.47 4.99
CA THR A 17 13.12 2.61 3.52
C THR A 17 11.87 2.02 2.86
N GLY A 18 11.06 1.24 3.56
CA GLY A 18 9.85 0.60 2.99
C GLY A 18 10.09 -0.63 2.11
N GLU A 19 11.34 -1.04 1.86
CA GLU A 19 11.65 -2.16 0.97
C GLU A 19 10.99 -3.48 1.44
N THR A 20 11.04 -3.77 2.74
CA THR A 20 10.40 -4.96 3.32
C THR A 20 8.90 -4.98 3.05
N THR A 21 8.22 -3.85 3.26
CA THR A 21 6.77 -3.75 3.02
C THR A 21 6.42 -3.86 1.53
N HIS A 22 7.28 -3.34 0.66
CA HIS A 22 7.12 -3.43 -0.78
C HIS A 22 7.27 -4.88 -1.28
N GLN A 23 8.31 -5.59 -0.85
CA GLN A 23 8.50 -7.01 -1.22
C GLN A 23 7.36 -7.89 -0.70
N LEU A 24 6.88 -7.64 0.52
CA LEU A 24 5.72 -8.35 1.08
C LEU A 24 4.47 -8.10 0.24
N ALA A 25 4.21 -6.86 -0.15
CA ALA A 25 3.10 -6.50 -1.02
C ALA A 25 3.17 -7.23 -2.36
N ARG A 26 4.32 -7.20 -3.03
CA ARG A 26 4.54 -7.91 -4.31
C ARG A 26 4.26 -9.41 -4.18
N ALA A 27 4.77 -10.05 -3.13
CA ALA A 27 4.53 -11.47 -2.87
C ALA A 27 3.05 -11.79 -2.62
N ALA A 28 2.35 -10.95 -1.84
CA ALA A 28 0.93 -11.12 -1.55
C ALA A 28 0.06 -10.93 -2.81
N LEU A 29 0.33 -9.88 -3.59
CA LEU A 29 -0.42 -9.53 -4.79
C LEU A 29 -0.31 -10.56 -5.91
N ALA A 30 0.77 -11.34 -5.95
CA ALA A 30 0.91 -12.47 -6.87
C ALA A 30 -0.20 -13.53 -6.73
N ARG A 31 -0.97 -13.51 -5.62
CA ARG A 31 -2.10 -14.41 -5.38
C ARG A 31 -3.45 -13.88 -5.93
N PHE A 32 -3.52 -12.61 -6.34
CA PHE A 32 -4.75 -11.96 -6.76
C PHE A 32 -4.66 -11.51 -8.23
N SER A 33 -5.21 -12.32 -9.15
CA SER A 33 -5.10 -12.08 -10.59
C SER A 33 -6.15 -11.14 -11.18
N ASN A 34 -7.17 -10.74 -10.41
CA ASN A 34 -8.28 -9.91 -10.89
C ASN A 34 -8.43 -8.56 -10.16
N VAL A 35 -7.33 -8.05 -9.61
CA VAL A 35 -7.31 -6.75 -8.93
C VAL A 35 -6.42 -5.77 -9.68
N ARG A 36 -6.77 -4.49 -9.62
CA ARG A 36 -5.90 -3.38 -10.02
C ARG A 36 -5.42 -2.74 -8.72
N VAL A 37 -4.11 -2.60 -8.54
CA VAL A 37 -3.55 -2.06 -7.30
C VAL A 37 -2.99 -0.67 -7.54
N ILE A 38 -3.28 0.23 -6.62
CA ILE A 38 -2.63 1.55 -6.51
C ILE A 38 -1.83 1.52 -5.23
N GLU A 39 -0.50 1.54 -5.35
CA GLU A 39 0.41 1.53 -4.21
C GLU A 39 0.68 2.96 -3.74
N HIS A 40 0.52 3.20 -2.45
CA HIS A 40 0.89 4.44 -1.76
C HIS A 40 2.02 4.14 -0.80
N VAL A 41 3.23 4.58 -1.13
CA VAL A 41 4.44 4.24 -0.36
C VAL A 41 4.80 5.38 0.60
N TRP A 42 4.84 5.06 1.88
CA TRP A 42 5.15 5.98 2.98
C TRP A 42 6.40 5.50 3.70
N THR A 43 7.54 6.10 3.37
CA THR A 43 8.83 5.83 4.02
C THR A 43 9.11 6.87 5.10
N LEU A 44 10.04 6.56 6.00
CA LEU A 44 10.47 7.47 7.06
C LEU A 44 9.34 7.97 7.99
N VAL A 45 8.27 7.18 8.16
CA VAL A 45 7.15 7.48 9.06
C VAL A 45 7.58 7.26 10.52
N ARG A 46 8.20 8.28 11.09
CA ARG A 46 8.84 8.26 12.43
C ARG A 46 8.17 9.13 13.50
N THR A 47 7.12 9.85 13.14
CA THR A 47 6.47 10.83 14.04
C THR A 47 4.95 10.74 13.92
N GLU A 48 4.26 11.22 14.95
CA GLU A 48 2.80 11.34 14.95
C GLU A 48 2.30 12.21 13.79
N ASP A 49 3.04 13.25 13.40
CA ASP A 49 2.68 14.10 12.25
C ASP A 49 2.76 13.35 10.91
N HIS A 50 3.75 12.45 10.77
CA HIS A 50 3.82 11.56 9.60
C HIS A 50 2.63 10.60 9.59
N LEU A 51 2.28 10.02 10.74
CA LEU A 51 1.10 9.15 10.87
C LEU A 51 -0.21 9.90 10.56
N ALA A 52 -0.35 11.15 11.01
CA ALA A 52 -1.50 11.98 10.68
C ALA A 52 -1.63 12.23 9.16
N SER A 53 -0.50 12.34 8.45
CA SER A 53 -0.48 12.47 6.99
C SER A 53 -0.93 11.18 6.29
N VAL A 54 -0.50 10.01 6.79
CA VAL A 54 -0.95 8.70 6.32
C VAL A 54 -2.46 8.54 6.55
N HIS A 55 -2.95 8.88 7.74
CA HIS A 55 -4.37 8.79 8.08
C HIS A 55 -5.24 9.61 7.12
N LYS A 56 -4.87 10.87 6.86
CA LYS A 56 -5.59 11.74 5.91
C LYS A 56 -5.63 11.21 4.48
N ALA A 57 -4.69 10.34 4.11
CA ALA A 57 -4.65 9.75 2.77
C ALA A 57 -5.47 8.46 2.65
N ILE A 58 -5.90 7.87 3.78
CA ILE A 58 -6.71 6.64 3.83
C ILE A 58 -8.22 6.98 3.91
N GLU A 59 -8.56 8.13 4.48
CA GLU A 59 -9.94 8.69 4.51
C GLU A 59 -10.43 9.13 3.12
#